data_AF-A0A0M0BTZ5-F1
#
_entry.id   AF-A0A0M0BTZ5-F1
#
_cell.length_a   1.000
_cell.length_b   1.000
_cell.length_c   1.000
_cell.angle_alpha   90.00
_cell.angle_beta   90.00
_cell.angle_gamma   90.00
#
_symmetry.space_group_name_H-M   'P 1'
#
loop_
_entity.id
_entity.type
_entity.pdbx_description
1 polymer ?
#
loop_
_entity_poly.entity_id
_entity_poly.type
_entity_poly.pdbx_seq_one_letter_code
_entity_poly.pdbx_strand_id
1 'polypeptide(L)'
;MFVPNHQTHAFIDRLLFKRSFWKLHDMIDSAFFTHGRWHRRYYHDPFSAEVIARTIYPNNTMAVEAAFIHILLDDWCSYNPDIKKMLEKQAKEYYRKMRLAKKQDKFSKEIKISGQLTMLVYDLKRILQARRLYNQFRFGC
;
A
#
# COMPACT_ATOMS: atom_id res chain seq x y z
N MET A 1 17.56 -4.99 -5.32
CA MET A 1 16.54 -4.62 -4.33
C MET A 1 15.21 -4.52 -5.07
N PHE A 2 14.19 -5.24 -4.60
CA PHE A 2 12.97 -5.52 -5.35
C PHE A 2 11.80 -4.71 -4.77
N VAL A 3 11.64 -3.48 -5.26
CA VAL A 3 10.50 -2.61 -4.88
C VAL A 3 9.27 -3.04 -5.68
N PRO A 4 8.09 -3.22 -5.07
CA PRO A 4 6.85 -3.44 -5.80
C PRO A 4 6.50 -2.21 -6.63
N ASN A 5 5.89 -2.40 -7.79
CA ASN A 5 5.47 -1.26 -8.60
C ASN A 5 4.29 -0.51 -7.97
N HIS A 6 4.11 0.73 -8.41
CA HIS A 6 3.06 1.63 -7.95
C HIS A 6 1.63 1.07 -8.07
N GLN A 7 1.36 0.28 -9.13
CA GLN A 7 0.07 -0.40 -9.30
C GLN A 7 -0.18 -1.41 -8.17
N THR A 8 0.87 -2.04 -7.66
CA THR A 8 0.80 -3.02 -6.56
C THR A 8 0.46 -2.34 -5.25
N HIS A 9 1.06 -1.19 -4.93
CA HIS A 9 0.66 -0.40 -3.75
C HIS A 9 -0.79 0.06 -3.86
N ALA A 10 -1.18 0.62 -5.01
CA ALA A 10 -2.56 1.04 -5.24
C ALA A 10 -3.56 -0.13 -5.18
N PHE A 11 -3.15 -1.34 -5.56
CA PHE A 11 -3.94 -2.54 -5.43
C PHE A 11 -4.14 -2.91 -3.95
N ILE A 12 -3.08 -2.94 -3.15
CA ILE A 12 -3.18 -3.22 -1.71
C ILE A 12 -4.03 -2.18 -1.00
N ASP A 13 -3.88 -0.88 -1.32
CA ASP A 13 -4.73 0.17 -0.76
C ASP A 13 -6.21 -0.11 -1.01
N ARG A 14 -6.58 -0.54 -2.22
CA ARG A 14 -7.97 -0.84 -2.56
C ARG A 14 -8.51 -2.02 -1.75
N LEU A 15 -7.68 -3.00 -1.44
CA LEU A 15 -8.07 -4.13 -0.60
C LEU A 15 -8.29 -3.70 0.86
N LEU A 16 -7.42 -2.83 1.39
CA LEU A 16 -7.46 -2.39 2.78
C LEU A 16 -8.47 -1.27 3.04
N PHE A 17 -8.47 -0.25 2.19
CA PHE A 17 -9.16 1.03 2.40
C PHE A 17 -10.28 1.30 1.39
N LYS A 18 -10.53 0.37 0.45
CA LYS A 18 -11.53 0.51 -0.64
C LYS A 18 -11.27 1.69 -1.59
N ARG A 19 -10.10 2.31 -1.51
CA ARG A 19 -9.63 3.40 -2.38
C ARG A 19 -8.13 3.25 -2.62
N SER A 20 -7.59 4.01 -3.56
CA SER A 20 -6.14 4.05 -3.82
C SER A 20 -5.58 5.43 -3.48
N PHE A 21 -4.37 5.49 -2.89
CA PHE A 21 -3.67 6.73 -2.55
C PHE A 21 -2.52 7.01 -3.52
N TRP A 22 -2.81 7.07 -4.82
CA TRP A 22 -1.79 7.20 -5.89
C TRP A 22 -0.81 8.36 -5.65
N LYS A 23 -1.33 9.56 -5.35
CA LYS A 23 -0.51 10.76 -5.11
C LYS A 23 0.44 10.62 -3.92
N LEU A 24 0.04 9.85 -2.90
CA LEU A 24 0.87 9.60 -1.74
C LEU A 24 2.08 8.75 -2.12
N HIS A 25 1.83 7.64 -2.82
CA HIS A 25 2.90 6.77 -3.31
C HIS A 25 3.84 7.51 -4.27
N ASP A 26 3.29 8.32 -5.19
CA ASP A 26 4.11 9.16 -6.09
C ASP A 26 5.07 10.06 -5.30
N MET A 27 4.61 10.64 -4.20
CA MET A 27 5.43 11.55 -3.40
C MET A 27 6.48 10.79 -2.58
N ILE A 28 6.11 9.67 -1.94
CA ILE A 28 7.05 8.85 -1.18
C ILE A 28 8.16 8.31 -2.11
N ASP A 29 7.78 7.87 -3.31
CA ASP A 29 8.71 7.33 -4.29
C ASP A 29 9.42 8.42 -5.11
N SER A 30 9.07 9.70 -4.97
CA SER A 30 9.64 10.78 -5.79
C SER A 30 11.17 10.89 -5.67
N ALA A 31 11.71 10.54 -4.49
CA ALA A 31 13.16 10.49 -4.26
C ALA A 31 13.87 9.42 -5.11
N PHE A 32 13.15 8.43 -5.66
CA PHE A 32 13.70 7.44 -6.58
C PHE A 32 14.28 8.08 -7.84
N PHE A 33 13.63 9.13 -8.37
CA PHE A 33 14.07 9.78 -9.60
C PHE A 33 15.40 10.51 -9.46
N THR A 34 15.73 10.95 -8.25
CA THR A 34 16.95 11.73 -7.97
C THR A 34 18.05 10.89 -7.29
N HIS A 35 17.68 9.95 -6.42
CA HIS A 35 18.63 9.20 -5.58
C HIS A 35 18.63 7.69 -5.87
N GLY A 36 17.83 7.24 -6.84
CA GLY A 36 17.79 5.85 -7.29
C GLY A 36 17.54 4.88 -6.14
N ARG A 37 18.43 3.89 -5.96
CA ARG A 37 18.30 2.86 -4.93
C ARG A 37 18.42 3.39 -3.49
N TRP A 38 18.99 4.58 -3.30
CA TRP A 38 19.14 5.21 -1.99
C TRP A 38 17.89 5.99 -1.56
N HIS A 39 16.86 6.07 -2.41
CA HIS A 39 15.65 6.83 -2.10
C HIS A 39 15.02 6.45 -0.77
N ARG A 40 15.09 5.18 -0.34
CA ARG A 40 14.56 4.74 0.97
C ARG A 40 15.22 5.38 2.19
N ARG A 41 16.40 6.00 2.03
CA ARG A 41 16.98 6.82 3.10
C ARG A 41 16.21 8.13 3.29
N TYR A 42 15.38 8.48 2.31
CA TYR A 42 14.59 9.70 2.25
C TYR A 42 13.12 9.29 2.22
N TYR A 43 12.35 9.70 3.22
CA TYR A 43 10.90 9.53 3.26
C TYR A 43 10.34 8.12 3.54
N HIS A 44 11.17 7.06 3.57
CA HIS A 44 10.75 5.72 4.04
C HIS A 44 10.94 5.49 5.55
N ASP A 45 11.16 6.56 6.32
CA ASP A 45 10.97 6.50 7.76
C ASP A 45 9.51 6.81 8.15
N PRO A 46 8.98 6.23 9.24
CA PRO A 46 7.57 6.40 9.61
C PRO A 46 7.14 7.85 9.87
N PHE A 47 8.06 8.72 10.30
CA PHE A 47 7.74 10.11 10.62
C PHE A 47 7.57 10.93 9.33
N SER A 48 8.54 10.87 8.43
CA SER A 48 8.48 11.57 7.15
C SER A 48 7.28 11.11 6.30
N ALA A 49 7.01 9.80 6.27
CA ALA A 49 5.87 9.25 5.55
C ALA A 49 4.52 9.76 6.12
N GLU A 50 4.42 9.92 7.45
CA GLU A 50 3.26 10.52 8.09
C GLU A 50 3.10 12.00 7.71
N VAL A 51 4.19 12.77 7.73
CA VAL A 51 4.18 14.19 7.32
C VAL A 51 3.71 14.32 5.87
N ILE A 52 4.24 13.51 4.95
CA ILE A 52 3.81 13.49 3.55
C ILE A 52 2.32 13.15 3.44
N ALA A 53 1.86 12.12 4.14
CA ALA A 53 0.46 11.71 4.11
C ALA A 53 -0.49 12.81 4.58
N ARG A 54 -0.16 13.48 5.69
CA ARG A 54 -0.96 14.60 6.23
C ARG A 54 -0.93 15.83 5.33
N THR A 55 0.17 16.04 4.61
CA THR A 55 0.31 17.14 3.65
C THR A 55 -0.56 16.91 2.40
N ILE A 56 -0.55 15.70 1.85
CA ILE A 56 -1.30 15.39 0.60
C ILE A 56 -2.79 15.14 0.87
N TYR A 57 -3.10 14.51 2.01
CA TYR A 57 -4.46 14.19 2.41
C TYR A 57 -4.74 14.67 3.85
N PRO A 58 -4.96 15.99 4.03
CA PRO A 58 -5.28 16.55 5.34
C PRO A 58 -6.48 15.85 6.00
N ASN A 59 -6.38 15.59 7.29
CA ASN A 59 -7.41 14.94 8.11
C ASN A 59 -7.81 13.52 7.67
N ASN A 60 -7.03 12.86 6.82
CA ASN A 60 -7.29 11.48 6.41
C ASN A 60 -6.37 10.49 7.13
N THR A 61 -6.88 9.86 8.18
CA THR A 61 -6.14 8.85 8.94
C THR A 61 -5.76 7.62 8.11
N MET A 62 -6.59 7.24 7.12
CA MET A 62 -6.28 6.13 6.22
C MET A 62 -5.09 6.44 5.31
N ALA A 63 -4.84 7.70 4.97
CA ALA A 63 -3.67 8.09 4.18
C ALA A 63 -2.38 7.88 4.97
N VAL A 64 -2.38 8.18 6.27
CA VAL A 64 -1.24 7.93 7.17
C VAL A 64 -0.98 6.42 7.28
N GLU A 65 -2.04 5.62 7.39
CA GLU A 65 -1.94 4.17 7.39
C GLU A 65 -1.42 3.62 6.07
N ALA A 66 -1.90 4.14 4.93
CA ALA A 66 -1.42 3.76 3.60
C ALA A 66 0.08 4.06 3.42
N ALA A 67 0.56 5.19 3.94
CA ALA A 67 1.99 5.54 3.92
C ALA A 67 2.84 4.55 4.71
N PHE A 68 2.33 4.10 5.87
CA PHE A 68 3.01 3.07 6.65
C PHE A 68 2.99 1.71 5.96
N ILE A 69 1.85 1.32 5.39
CA ILE A 69 1.74 0.08 4.61
C ILE A 69 2.66 0.10 3.40
N HIS A 70 2.84 1.25 2.76
CA HIS A 70 3.80 1.42 1.67
C HIS A 70 5.20 0.98 2.11
N ILE A 71 5.73 1.57 3.19
CA ILE A 71 7.07 1.23 3.72
C ILE A 71 7.16 -0.27 4.06
N LEU A 72 6.15 -0.80 4.75
CA LEU A 72 6.13 -2.20 5.15
C LEU A 72 6.15 -3.16 3.96
N LEU A 73 5.36 -2.88 2.92
CA LEU A 73 5.35 -3.68 1.69
C LEU A 73 6.69 -3.62 0.98
N ASP A 74 7.33 -2.45 0.99
CA ASP A 74 8.64 -2.22 0.41
C ASP A 74 9.72 -3.07 1.06
N ASP A 75 9.71 -3.14 2.38
CA ASP A 75 10.60 -3.97 3.19
C ASP A 75 10.32 -5.46 2.94
N TRP A 76 9.06 -5.89 3.07
CA TRP A 76 8.67 -7.29 2.84
C TRP A 76 9.06 -7.78 1.46
N CYS A 77 8.79 -7.00 0.41
CA CYS A 77 9.17 -7.34 -0.96
C CYS A 77 10.70 -7.35 -1.18
N SER A 78 11.44 -6.59 -0.38
CA SER A 78 12.90 -6.57 -0.45
C SER A 78 13.54 -7.78 0.22
N TYR A 79 12.98 -8.22 1.36
CA TYR A 79 13.42 -9.43 2.05
C TYR A 79 12.92 -10.70 1.36
N ASN A 80 11.78 -10.66 0.68
CA ASN A 80 11.18 -11.81 0.03
C ASN A 80 10.70 -11.47 -1.40
N PRO A 81 11.56 -11.70 -2.42
CA PRO A 81 11.22 -11.43 -3.81
C PRO A 81 10.03 -12.23 -4.36
N ASP A 82 9.71 -13.38 -3.76
CA ASP A 82 8.58 -14.21 -4.20
C ASP A 82 7.25 -13.61 -3.76
N ILE A 83 7.20 -12.98 -2.59
CA ILE A 83 6.05 -12.16 -2.16
C ILE A 83 5.82 -11.04 -3.18
N LYS A 84 6.86 -10.35 -3.62
CA LYS A 84 6.74 -9.31 -4.65
C LYS A 84 6.12 -9.87 -5.93
N LYS A 85 6.68 -10.96 -6.48
CA LYS A 85 6.18 -11.56 -7.74
C LYS A 85 4.71 -11.98 -7.61
N MET A 86 4.35 -12.58 -6.47
CA MET A 86 2.98 -12.97 -6.17
C MET A 86 2.07 -11.73 -6.18
N LEU A 87 2.44 -10.68 -5.46
CA LEU A 87 1.67 -9.44 -5.36
C LEU A 87 1.48 -8.75 -6.71
N GLU A 88 2.55 -8.61 -7.50
CA GLU A 88 2.49 -8.00 -8.83
C GLU A 88 1.61 -8.82 -9.78
N LYS A 89 1.69 -10.16 -9.71
CA LYS A 89 0.81 -11.06 -10.49
C LYS A 89 -0.66 -10.85 -10.11
N GLN A 90 -0.97 -10.79 -8.81
CA GLN A 90 -2.33 -10.57 -8.32
C GLN A 90 -2.85 -9.18 -8.72
N ALA A 91 -2.03 -8.13 -8.56
CA ALA A 91 -2.37 -6.77 -8.97
C ALA A 91 -2.68 -6.70 -10.47
N LYS A 92 -1.83 -7.31 -11.31
CA LYS A 92 -2.03 -7.36 -12.76
C LYS A 92 -3.33 -8.07 -13.13
N GLU A 93 -3.63 -9.19 -12.48
CA GLU A 93 -4.89 -9.92 -12.70
C GLU A 93 -6.11 -9.10 -12.26
N TYR A 94 -6.04 -8.45 -11.11
CA TYR A 94 -7.07 -7.57 -10.58
C TYR A 94 -7.40 -6.43 -11.56
N TYR A 95 -6.40 -5.67 -12.02
CA TYR A 95 -6.62 -4.59 -12.97
C TYR A 95 -7.08 -5.09 -14.34
N ARG A 96 -6.64 -6.28 -14.77
CA ARG A 96 -7.19 -6.93 -15.98
C ARG A 96 -8.69 -7.20 -15.82
N LYS A 97 -9.11 -7.80 -14.71
CA LYS A 97 -10.53 -8.07 -14.42
C LYS A 97 -11.35 -6.78 -14.32
N MET A 98 -10.84 -5.75 -13.64
CA MET A 98 -11.51 -4.44 -13.56
C MET A 98 -11.73 -3.81 -14.95
N ARG A 99 -10.72 -3.83 -15.83
CA ARG A 99 -10.85 -3.29 -17.19
C ARG A 99 -11.90 -4.04 -18.01
N LEU A 100 -11.93 -5.36 -17.90
CA LEU A 100 -12.94 -6.20 -18.57
C LEU A 100 -14.34 -5.95 -18.02
N ALA A 101 -14.49 -5.85 -16.70
CA ALA A 101 -15.77 -5.56 -16.06
C ALA A 101 -16.32 -4.19 -16.47
N LYS A 102 -15.46 -3.16 -16.55
CA LYS A 102 -15.84 -1.83 -17.05
C LYS A 102 -16.32 -1.87 -18.50
N LYS A 103 -15.70 -2.70 -19.36
CA LYS A 103 -16.12 -2.87 -20.76
C LYS A 103 -17.47 -3.58 -20.88
N GLN A 104 -17.82 -4.44 -19.93
CA GLN A 104 -19.03 -5.27 -19.97
C GLN A 104 -20.20 -4.71 -19.15
N ASP A 105 -20.05 -3.52 -18.56
CA ASP A 105 -20.99 -2.91 -17.60
C ASP A 105 -21.41 -3.83 -16.43
N LYS A 106 -20.59 -4.85 -16.15
CA LYS A 106 -20.81 -5.87 -15.11
C LYS A 106 -19.97 -5.56 -13.87
N PHE A 107 -20.12 -4.36 -13.31
CA PHE A 107 -19.29 -3.89 -12.20
C PHE A 107 -19.55 -4.59 -10.85
N SER A 108 -20.54 -5.49 -10.77
CA SER A 108 -21.01 -6.07 -9.50
C SER A 108 -20.35 -7.39 -9.06
N LYS A 109 -19.38 -7.94 -9.80
CA LYS A 109 -18.73 -9.20 -9.36
C LYS A 109 -17.54 -8.93 -8.46
N GLU A 110 -17.67 -9.31 -7.18
CA GLU A 110 -16.54 -9.39 -6.25
C GLU A 110 -15.39 -10.17 -6.89
N ILE A 111 -14.23 -9.51 -7.02
CA ILE A 111 -13.04 -10.16 -7.55
C ILE A 111 -12.52 -11.10 -6.48
N LYS A 112 -12.68 -12.42 -6.68
CA LYS A 112 -12.03 -13.43 -5.85
C LYS A 112 -10.51 -13.23 -5.88
N ILE A 113 -9.94 -12.98 -4.70
CA ILE A 113 -8.50 -12.94 -4.44
C ILE A 113 -8.01 -14.33 -4.01
N SER A 114 -6.71 -14.62 -4.19
CA SER A 114 -6.13 -15.89 -3.77
C SER A 114 -6.10 -16.04 -2.24
N GLY A 115 -6.12 -17.26 -1.72
CA GLY A 115 -6.04 -17.51 -0.28
C GLY A 115 -4.78 -16.94 0.38
N GLN A 116 -3.63 -17.01 -0.30
CA GLN A 116 -2.38 -16.38 0.15
C GLN A 116 -2.52 -14.86 0.29
N LEU A 117 -3.17 -14.20 -0.67
CA LEU A 117 -3.41 -12.77 -0.61
C LEU A 117 -4.41 -12.41 0.50
N THR A 118 -5.43 -13.25 0.73
CA THR A 118 -6.35 -13.07 1.85
C THR A 118 -5.62 -13.08 3.19
N MET A 119 -4.71 -14.04 3.39
CA MET A 119 -3.88 -14.10 4.61
C MET A 119 -3.00 -12.87 4.76
N LEU A 120 -2.32 -12.44 3.68
CA LEU A 120 -1.50 -11.22 3.71
C LEU A 120 -2.33 -9.98 4.09
N VAL A 121 -3.50 -9.79 3.47
CA VAL A 121 -4.39 -8.66 3.77
C VAL A 121 -4.88 -8.72 5.21
N TYR A 122 -5.15 -9.92 5.74
CA TYR A 122 -5.51 -10.12 7.14
C TYR A 122 -4.37 -9.70 8.08
N ASP A 123 -3.13 -10.11 7.81
CA ASP A 123 -1.97 -9.74 8.62
C ASP A 123 -1.73 -8.22 8.60
N LEU A 124 -1.82 -7.59 7.42
CA LEU A 124 -1.72 -6.12 7.29
C LEU A 124 -2.79 -5.40 8.11
N LYS A 125 -4.04 -5.90 8.12
CA LYS A 125 -5.11 -5.34 8.95
C LYS A 125 -4.81 -5.47 10.45
N ARG A 126 -4.26 -6.60 10.89
CA ARG A 126 -3.85 -6.79 12.29
C ARG A 126 -2.74 -5.81 12.69
N ILE A 127 -1.76 -5.60 11.83
CA ILE A 127 -0.68 -4.63 12.05
C ILE A 127 -1.25 -3.21 12.18
N LEU A 128 -2.17 -2.82 11.29
CA LEU A 128 -2.86 -1.53 11.39
C LEU A 128 -3.65 -1.38 12.68
N GLN A 129 -4.38 -2.42 13.10
CA GLN A 129 -5.12 -2.41 14.36
C GLN A 129 -4.20 -2.26 15.57
N ALA A 130 -3.08 -3.00 15.61
CA ALA A 130 -2.09 -2.88 16.68
C ALA A 130 -1.50 -1.46 16.74
N ARG A 131 -1.19 -0.86 15.59
CA ARG A 131 -0.71 0.54 15.52
C ARG A 131 -1.75 1.54 16.04
N ARG A 132 -3.02 1.38 15.67
CA ARG A 132 -4.12 2.24 16.17
C ARG A 132 -4.20 2.18 17.70
N LEU A 133 -4.17 0.98 18.27
CA LEU A 133 -4.17 0.78 19.72
C LEU A 133 -2.96 1.46 20.37
N TYR A 134 -1.75 1.21 19.84
CA TYR A 134 -0.53 1.85 20.35
C TYR A 134 -0.62 3.38 20.34
N ASN A 135 -1.12 3.98 19.26
CA ASN A 135 -1.30 5.43 19.17
C ASN A 135 -2.34 5.96 20.16
N GLN A 136 -3.43 5.23 20.39
CA GLN A 136 -4.42 5.58 21.43
C GLN A 136 -3.80 5.56 22.82
N PHE A 137 -3.00 4.54 23.14
CA PHE A 137 -2.31 4.48 24.44
C PHE A 137 -1.25 5.58 24.59
N ARG A 138 -0.51 5.91 23.53
CA ARG A 138 0.61 6.86 23.59
C ARG A 138 0.17 8.33 23.58
N PHE A 139 -0.90 8.67 22.88
CA PHE A 139 -1.32 10.06 22.65
C PHE A 139 -2.74 10.35 23.16
N GLY A 140 -3.43 9.38 23.75
CA GLY A 140 -4.78 9.49 24.26
C GLY A 140 -4.89 9.84 25.75
N CYS A 141 -3.93 10.58 26.29
CA CYS A 141 -4.04 11.27 27.58
C CYS A 141 -4.09 12.78 27.35
#